data_AF-A0A660YZH2-F1
#
_entry.id   AF-A0A660YZH2-F1
#
_cell.length_a   1.000
_cell.length_b   1.000
_cell.length_c   1.000
_cell.angle_alpha   90.00
_cell.angle_beta   90.00
_cell.angle_gamma   90.00
#
_symmetry.space_group_name_H-M   'P 1'
#
loop_
_entity.id
_entity.type
_entity.pdbx_description
1 polymer ?
#
loop_
_entity_poly.entity_id
_entity_poly.type
_entity_poly.pdbx_seq_one_letter_code
_entity_poly.pdbx_strand_id
1 'polypeptide(L)'
;MKKILILLLSVLSCSSFAFDADTLQIKNSDVQIKAVKLTESIVLDGKLDETVWNIGGGFENFIQREPVEGAQPTEKTVVKICHDDNALYIGARMFDSSPDSIIARLSRRDNLEHSDFFAVGLDPYHDKRSGYFFVVNAAGTLIDGVLFNDTYDDDSWDAVWEGEAAIDDLGWTAEMRIPFSQLKFNKSNLNVWGINYRRSIARKNENDYLVFIPKTENGFVSHFADLVGLDDISPSTQIELYPYVTGKAEYIKSEDGDPFNDGSNYIPGAGLDLKMGIGSGLILNGTINPDFGQVEIDPAVINLSDVETFFPEKRPFFIEGSSIFDFGRGGAQNYWGFNWGNPDFFYSRRIGRDPQGSAPDADYTDYPTGTHIIGAAKLTGKIGNSWNFGTIQSLTKREYARWHMDGIESRAEVEPLAYYGVVRAQKEFNEGNQGLGVLSTLALRDFKEQRLENEFNKSSLSVGLDGWTFLGSSRTWVFAGWAGMSNIKGNTQRLIDVQESSQHYFQRPDAIHVSVDSNATSLTGFSGRFVLNKQKGNLFVNSAIGFITPSFEVNDLGFLFRTDVINMHIGAGYDWTTPTGFYRELTLGAALFRNYDFGGEITWQGLFHFGDLEFLNYYEADW
;
A
#
# COMPACT_ATOMS: atom_id res chain seq x y z
N MET A 1 11.64 15.65 -54.80
CA MET A 1 11.80 16.01 -53.38
C MET A 1 11.64 17.52 -53.24
N LYS A 2 10.86 18.00 -52.27
CA LYS A 2 10.12 19.30 -52.24
C LYS A 2 8.73 19.22 -52.91
N LYS A 3 7.75 18.60 -52.22
CA LYS A 3 6.29 18.85 -52.38
C LYS A 3 5.38 18.12 -51.37
N ILE A 4 5.85 17.82 -50.14
CA ILE A 4 5.04 17.22 -49.06
C ILE A 4 5.29 17.97 -47.73
N LEU A 5 5.23 19.31 -47.74
CA LEU A 5 5.41 20.11 -46.52
C LEU A 5 4.47 21.34 -46.45
N ILE A 6 3.44 21.42 -47.29
CA ILE A 6 2.56 22.60 -47.40
C ILE A 6 1.06 22.19 -47.35
N LEU A 7 0.73 21.01 -46.80
CA LEU A 7 -0.67 20.57 -46.65
C LEU A 7 -1.07 20.23 -45.20
N LEU A 8 -0.29 20.66 -44.21
CA LEU A 8 -0.55 20.45 -42.78
C LEU A 8 -0.69 21.76 -41.98
N LEU A 9 -0.80 22.92 -42.65
CA LEU A 9 -0.78 24.24 -42.01
C LEU A 9 -2.01 25.13 -42.32
N SER A 10 -3.14 24.57 -42.76
CA SER A 10 -4.31 25.37 -43.16
C SER A 10 -5.68 24.81 -42.75
N VAL A 11 -5.75 24.11 -41.60
CA VAL A 11 -7.00 23.92 -40.83
C VAL A 11 -6.72 24.31 -39.38
N LEU A 12 -6.25 25.55 -39.19
CA LEU A 12 -6.12 26.24 -37.91
C LEU A 12 -6.88 27.56 -38.01
N SER A 13 -8.18 27.43 -38.22
CA SER A 13 -9.17 28.48 -37.97
C SER A 13 -10.31 27.82 -37.22
N CYS A 14 -9.98 27.27 -36.05
CA CYS A 14 -10.96 26.88 -35.06
C CYS A 14 -11.41 28.18 -34.38
N SER A 15 -12.67 28.49 -34.57
CA SER A 15 -13.40 29.53 -33.85
C SER A 15 -13.06 29.46 -32.37
N SER A 16 -12.72 30.60 -31.80
CA SER A 16 -12.54 30.80 -30.37
C SER A 16 -13.86 30.53 -29.64
N PHE A 17 -14.17 29.26 -29.39
CA PHE A 17 -15.02 28.91 -28.27
C PHE A 17 -14.18 29.19 -27.03
N ALA A 18 -14.51 30.27 -26.33
CA ALA A 18 -14.12 30.42 -24.94
C ALA A 18 -14.70 29.20 -24.21
N PHE A 19 -13.86 28.20 -23.97
CA PHE A 19 -14.14 27.21 -22.94
C PHE A 19 -14.09 27.98 -21.63
N ASP A 20 -15.23 28.09 -20.97
CA ASP A 20 -15.31 28.50 -19.57
C ASP A 20 -14.57 27.42 -18.77
N ALA A 21 -13.28 27.65 -18.54
CA ALA A 21 -12.46 26.81 -17.68
C ALA A 21 -12.71 27.22 -16.23
N ASP A 22 -13.01 26.23 -15.38
CA ASP A 22 -12.98 26.27 -13.92
C ASP A 22 -13.88 27.30 -13.21
N THR A 23 -15.18 27.01 -13.11
CA THR A 23 -16.06 27.69 -12.13
C THR A 23 -16.27 26.90 -10.82
N LEU A 24 -15.87 25.63 -10.76
CA LEU A 24 -15.87 24.84 -9.52
C LEU A 24 -14.54 24.99 -8.79
N GLN A 25 -14.34 26.14 -8.16
CA GLN A 25 -13.21 26.36 -7.25
C GLN A 25 -13.45 25.59 -5.95
N ILE A 26 -12.44 24.84 -5.53
CA ILE A 26 -12.38 24.22 -4.20
C ILE A 26 -12.40 25.32 -3.14
N LYS A 27 -13.50 25.47 -2.40
CA LYS A 27 -13.64 26.46 -1.33
C LYS A 27 -13.38 25.82 0.03
N ASN A 28 -12.13 25.42 0.29
CA ASN A 28 -11.80 24.66 1.50
C ASN A 28 -10.99 25.43 2.55
N SER A 29 -10.32 26.53 2.19
CA SER A 29 -9.40 27.22 3.10
C SER A 29 -10.07 27.81 4.35
N ASP A 30 -11.40 27.91 4.34
CA ASP A 30 -12.18 28.60 5.38
C ASP A 30 -13.10 27.64 6.17
N VAL A 31 -13.17 26.35 5.82
CA VAL A 31 -14.03 25.38 6.49
C VAL A 31 -13.31 24.82 7.72
N GLN A 32 -13.81 25.16 8.90
CA GLN A 32 -13.32 24.65 10.19
C GLN A 32 -14.40 23.82 10.88
N ILE A 33 -14.04 22.61 11.27
CA ILE A 33 -14.86 21.74 12.10
C ILE A 33 -14.30 21.78 13.52
N LYS A 34 -15.17 22.02 14.50
CA LYS A 34 -14.75 22.10 15.91
C LYS A 34 -15.19 20.87 16.68
N ALA A 35 -14.24 20.14 17.26
CA ALA A 35 -14.52 19.12 18.25
C ALA A 35 -14.84 19.78 19.61
N VAL A 36 -15.83 19.23 20.31
CA VAL A 36 -16.24 19.70 21.64
C VAL A 36 -15.71 18.73 22.70
N LYS A 37 -15.11 19.26 23.78
CA LYS A 37 -14.69 18.41 24.90
C LYS A 37 -15.91 17.87 25.65
N LEU A 38 -15.93 16.56 25.85
CA LEU A 38 -16.97 15.86 26.59
C LEU A 38 -16.95 16.22 28.07
N THR A 39 -18.15 16.35 28.63
CA THR A 39 -18.39 16.50 30.08
C THR A 39 -19.09 15.29 30.69
N GLU A 40 -19.61 14.39 29.84
CA GLU A 40 -20.32 13.16 30.19
C GLU A 40 -19.85 12.02 29.28
N SER A 41 -20.02 10.77 29.72
CA SER A 41 -19.68 9.60 28.92
C SER A 41 -20.72 9.35 27.83
N ILE A 42 -20.26 9.01 26.62
CA ILE A 42 -21.11 8.50 25.53
C ILE A 42 -21.39 7.01 25.77
N VAL A 43 -22.64 6.59 25.62
CA VAL A 43 -23.00 5.18 25.49
C VAL A 43 -23.08 4.88 24.00
N LEU A 44 -22.11 4.14 23.47
CA LEU A 44 -22.08 3.82 22.05
C LEU A 44 -23.18 2.81 21.72
N ASP A 45 -24.31 3.28 21.22
CA ASP A 45 -25.45 2.43 20.85
C ASP A 45 -26.10 2.82 19.51
N GLY A 46 -25.54 3.83 18.85
CA GLY A 46 -25.93 4.31 17.55
C GLY A 46 -27.13 5.27 17.58
N LYS A 47 -27.70 5.66 18.73
CA LYS A 47 -28.97 6.42 18.79
C LYS A 47 -28.84 7.93 18.98
N LEU A 48 -27.64 8.44 19.29
CA LEU A 48 -27.38 9.88 19.50
C LEU A 48 -28.27 10.53 20.58
N ASP A 49 -28.62 9.79 21.64
CA ASP A 49 -29.53 10.27 22.70
C ASP A 49 -28.87 11.23 23.70
N GLU A 50 -27.54 11.25 23.77
CA GLU A 50 -26.77 12.05 24.72
C GLU A 50 -26.92 13.58 24.51
N THR A 51 -26.69 14.34 25.58
CA THR A 51 -26.90 15.79 25.56
C THR A 51 -25.94 16.47 24.59
N VAL A 52 -24.70 16.01 24.48
CA VAL A 52 -23.69 16.58 23.57
C VAL A 52 -24.13 16.53 22.10
N TRP A 53 -24.86 15.50 21.70
CA TRP A 53 -25.39 15.37 20.34
C TRP A 53 -26.54 16.33 20.06
N ASN A 54 -27.19 16.86 21.09
CA ASN A 54 -28.29 17.80 21.00
C ASN A 54 -27.86 19.27 21.20
N ILE A 55 -26.67 19.52 21.75
CA ILE A 55 -26.13 20.87 21.99
C ILE A 55 -25.33 21.38 20.78
N GLY A 56 -25.52 22.65 20.40
CA GLY A 56 -24.81 23.29 19.28
C GLY A 56 -25.27 22.83 17.89
N GLY A 57 -24.99 23.61 16.85
CA GLY A 57 -25.23 23.20 15.46
C GLY A 57 -24.15 22.22 15.00
N GLY A 58 -24.55 21.08 14.41
CA GLY A 58 -23.62 20.18 13.73
C GLY A 58 -23.25 20.70 12.34
N PHE A 59 -22.27 20.07 11.69
CA PHE A 59 -21.97 20.36 10.30
C PHE A 59 -23.01 19.73 9.38
N GLU A 60 -23.61 20.52 8.50
CA GLU A 60 -24.68 20.08 7.59
C GLU A 60 -24.48 20.43 6.12
N ASN A 61 -23.44 21.19 5.78
CA ASN A 61 -23.20 21.74 4.43
C ASN A 61 -22.44 20.75 3.54
N PHE A 62 -22.97 19.54 3.38
CA PHE A 62 -22.41 18.57 2.45
C PHE A 62 -22.63 19.01 1.00
N ILE A 63 -21.75 18.59 0.10
CA ILE A 63 -21.85 18.86 -1.33
C ILE A 63 -21.81 17.52 -2.07
N GLN A 64 -22.72 17.37 -3.04
CA GLN A 64 -22.82 16.18 -3.86
C GLN A 64 -21.66 16.11 -4.86
N ARG A 65 -21.02 14.94 -4.95
CA ARG A 65 -20.05 14.61 -6.01
C ARG A 65 -20.71 13.77 -7.10
N GLU A 66 -21.43 12.73 -6.70
CA GLU A 66 -22.24 11.89 -7.60
C GLU A 66 -23.70 12.00 -7.21
N PRO A 67 -24.65 11.97 -8.15
CA PRO A 67 -24.47 11.95 -9.60
C PRO A 67 -24.32 13.33 -10.27
N VAL A 68 -24.67 14.42 -9.56
CA VAL A 68 -24.63 15.78 -10.10
C VAL A 68 -23.58 16.57 -9.32
N GLU A 69 -22.40 16.65 -9.92
CA GLU A 69 -21.24 17.32 -9.35
C GLU A 69 -21.53 18.75 -8.89
N GLY A 70 -21.26 19.06 -7.62
CA GLY A 70 -21.43 20.38 -7.01
C GLY A 70 -22.86 20.72 -6.59
N ALA A 71 -23.84 19.81 -6.77
CA ALA A 71 -25.20 20.01 -6.32
C ALA A 71 -25.35 19.94 -4.79
N GLN A 72 -26.52 20.36 -4.29
CA GLN A 72 -26.91 20.07 -2.92
C GLN A 72 -27.29 18.58 -2.79
N PRO A 73 -26.90 17.91 -1.68
CA PRO A 73 -27.33 16.56 -1.38
C PRO A 73 -28.85 16.40 -1.44
N THR A 74 -29.33 15.28 -1.95
CA THR A 74 -30.76 14.96 -1.99
C THR A 74 -31.29 14.57 -0.62
N GLU A 75 -30.41 14.15 0.30
CA GLU A 75 -30.73 13.77 1.66
C GLU A 75 -29.84 14.53 2.65
N LYS A 76 -30.43 15.08 3.72
CA LYS A 76 -29.69 15.88 4.69
C LYS A 76 -28.79 15.00 5.56
N THR A 77 -27.58 15.48 5.86
CA THR A 77 -26.66 14.85 6.81
C THR A 77 -26.20 15.87 7.84
N VAL A 78 -26.15 15.49 9.11
CA VAL A 78 -25.66 16.35 10.20
C VAL A 78 -24.62 15.58 10.99
N VAL A 79 -23.41 16.13 11.11
CA VAL A 79 -22.30 15.50 11.83
C VAL A 79 -21.83 16.35 12.98
N LYS A 80 -21.54 15.71 14.11
CA LYS A 80 -20.93 16.32 15.30
C LYS A 80 -19.71 15.53 15.72
N ILE A 81 -18.74 16.25 16.27
CA ILE A 81 -17.54 15.65 16.83
C ILE A 81 -17.39 16.11 18.27
N CYS A 82 -17.07 15.17 19.14
CA CYS A 82 -16.63 15.46 20.48
C CYS A 82 -15.41 14.59 20.84
N HIS A 83 -14.76 14.91 21.95
CA HIS A 83 -13.62 14.12 22.41
C HIS A 83 -13.53 14.14 23.93
N ASP A 84 -12.98 13.09 24.51
CA ASP A 84 -12.47 13.11 25.89
C ASP A 84 -10.93 13.11 25.84
N ASP A 85 -10.28 12.68 26.92
CA ASP A 85 -8.81 12.58 26.99
C ASP A 85 -8.27 11.29 26.31
N ASN A 86 -9.14 10.34 25.95
CA ASN A 86 -8.80 9.00 25.47
C ASN A 86 -9.23 8.71 24.02
N ALA A 87 -10.30 9.34 23.53
CA ALA A 87 -10.89 9.04 22.23
C ALA A 87 -11.56 10.25 21.57
N LEU A 88 -11.62 10.19 20.24
CA LEU A 88 -12.46 11.02 19.39
C LEU A 88 -13.80 10.31 19.17
N TYR A 89 -14.91 11.04 19.30
CA TYR A 89 -16.26 10.53 19.09
C TYR A 89 -16.92 11.30 17.95
N ILE A 90 -17.56 10.57 17.04
CA ILE A 90 -18.23 11.13 15.87
C ILE A 90 -19.66 10.61 15.86
N GLY A 91 -20.61 11.54 15.90
CA GLY A 91 -22.04 11.25 15.78
C GLY A 91 -22.57 11.83 14.48
N ALA A 92 -23.14 10.97 13.63
CA ALA A 92 -23.68 11.34 12.33
C ALA A 92 -25.17 10.98 12.24
N ARG A 93 -26.00 11.96 11.89
CA ARG A 93 -27.42 11.79 11.56
C ARG A 93 -27.60 11.91 10.06
N MET A 94 -28.03 10.83 9.43
CA MET A 94 -28.25 10.74 8.00
C MET A 94 -29.74 10.62 7.76
N PHE A 95 -30.38 11.75 7.51
CA PHE A 95 -31.80 11.77 7.18
C PHE A 95 -32.02 11.03 5.87
N ASP A 96 -33.11 10.28 5.76
CA ASP A 96 -33.54 9.67 4.52
C ASP A 96 -35.06 9.81 4.39
N SER A 97 -35.51 10.34 3.26
CA SER A 97 -36.94 10.47 2.96
C SER A 97 -37.66 9.12 2.76
N SER A 98 -36.93 8.01 2.63
CA SER A 98 -37.44 6.64 2.50
C SER A 98 -36.64 5.66 3.39
N PRO A 99 -36.77 5.74 4.73
CA PRO A 99 -35.99 4.92 5.66
C PRO A 99 -36.18 3.41 5.50
N ASP A 100 -37.35 2.99 5.02
CA ASP A 100 -37.68 1.60 4.71
C ASP A 100 -36.88 1.03 3.52
N SER A 101 -36.26 1.90 2.74
CA SER A 101 -35.50 1.58 1.53
C SER A 101 -33.99 1.75 1.70
N ILE A 102 -33.51 2.01 2.92
CA ILE A 102 -32.07 2.08 3.23
C ILE A 102 -31.45 0.70 2.99
N ILE A 103 -30.37 0.66 2.21
CA ILE A 103 -29.70 -0.60 1.89
C ILE A 103 -28.69 -0.91 3.00
N ALA A 104 -29.15 -1.58 4.04
CA ALA A 104 -28.33 -2.05 5.16
C ALA A 104 -27.97 -3.54 4.97
N ARG A 105 -26.83 -3.81 4.31
CA ARG A 105 -26.32 -5.18 4.14
C ARG A 105 -25.25 -5.45 5.17
N LEU A 106 -25.44 -6.50 5.99
CA LEU A 106 -24.40 -6.98 6.89
C LEU A 106 -23.40 -7.82 6.10
N SER A 107 -22.14 -7.46 6.23
CA SER A 107 -20.98 -8.16 5.65
C SER A 107 -19.98 -8.47 6.75
N ARG A 108 -18.94 -9.25 6.44
CA ARG A 108 -17.79 -9.33 7.35
C ARG A 108 -17.12 -7.94 7.41
N ARG A 109 -16.50 -7.65 8.56
CA ARG A 109 -15.59 -6.50 8.72
C ARG A 109 -14.62 -6.44 7.53
N ASP A 110 -14.31 -5.24 7.06
CA ASP A 110 -13.40 -4.97 5.94
C ASP A 110 -13.91 -5.42 4.56
N ASN A 111 -15.24 -5.61 4.41
CA ASN A 111 -15.87 -5.81 3.11
C ASN A 111 -17.11 -4.90 2.96
N LEU A 112 -17.05 -3.90 2.08
CA LEU A 112 -18.17 -3.00 1.77
C LEU A 112 -18.96 -3.59 0.60
N GLU A 113 -20.01 -4.34 0.93
CA GLU A 113 -21.06 -4.67 -0.04
C GLU A 113 -21.84 -3.40 -0.43
N HIS A 114 -22.49 -3.39 -1.60
CA HIS A 114 -23.34 -2.27 -2.04
C HIS A 114 -24.41 -1.93 -0.98
N SER A 115 -24.15 -0.90 -0.19
CA SER A 115 -24.90 -0.50 1.00
C SER A 115 -24.71 0.98 1.31
N ASP A 116 -25.62 1.55 2.09
CA ASP A 116 -25.49 2.91 2.61
C ASP A 116 -24.38 2.94 3.67
N PHE A 117 -23.45 3.90 3.57
CA PHE A 117 -22.36 4.03 4.52
C PHE A 117 -21.93 5.48 4.79
N PHE A 118 -21.27 5.66 5.93
CA PHE A 118 -20.64 6.90 6.35
C PHE A 118 -19.16 6.66 6.62
N ALA A 119 -18.31 7.48 6.01
CA ALA A 119 -16.86 7.40 6.15
C ALA A 119 -16.28 8.71 6.70
N VAL A 120 -15.27 8.58 7.53
CA VAL A 120 -14.48 9.67 8.09
C VAL A 120 -13.03 9.48 7.68
N GLY A 121 -12.45 10.48 7.02
CA GLY A 121 -11.02 10.59 6.81
C GLY A 121 -10.40 11.55 7.83
N LEU A 122 -9.30 11.15 8.46
CA LEU A 122 -8.54 11.95 9.42
C LEU A 122 -7.09 12.08 8.97
N ASP A 123 -6.53 13.28 9.05
CA ASP A 123 -5.09 13.56 8.93
C ASP A 123 -4.58 14.14 10.26
N PRO A 124 -4.18 13.28 11.22
CA PRO A 124 -3.74 13.73 12.53
C PRO A 124 -2.36 14.40 12.54
N TYR A 125 -1.57 14.22 11.47
CA TYR A 125 -0.28 14.89 11.31
C TYR A 125 -0.42 16.29 10.68
N HIS A 126 -1.57 16.59 10.09
CA HIS A 126 -1.85 17.77 9.28
C HIS A 126 -0.81 18.00 8.19
N ASP A 127 -0.31 16.89 7.63
CA ASP A 127 0.71 16.92 6.59
C ASP A 127 0.11 16.93 5.18
N LYS A 128 -1.23 16.90 5.09
CA LYS A 128 -1.99 17.00 3.85
C LYS A 128 -1.65 15.88 2.86
N ARG A 129 -1.22 14.72 3.37
CA ARG A 129 -0.76 13.59 2.54
C ARG A 129 -1.04 12.21 3.15
N SER A 130 -1.01 12.10 4.46
CA SER A 130 -1.25 10.83 5.17
C SER A 130 -2.41 10.95 6.14
N GLY A 131 -2.99 9.80 6.48
CA GLY A 131 -4.11 9.79 7.39
C GLY A 131 -4.62 8.40 7.66
N TYR A 132 -5.85 8.36 8.15
CA TYR A 132 -6.62 7.16 8.44
C TYR A 132 -8.02 7.36 7.90
N PHE A 133 -8.69 6.28 7.54
CA PHE A 133 -10.11 6.32 7.28
C PHE A 133 -10.84 5.28 8.12
N PHE A 134 -12.08 5.60 8.49
CA PHE A 134 -12.98 4.75 9.26
C PHE A 134 -14.35 4.81 8.62
N VAL A 135 -15.00 3.67 8.45
CA VAL A 135 -16.31 3.55 7.78
C VAL A 135 -17.26 2.73 8.64
N VAL A 136 -18.49 3.20 8.79
CA VAL A 136 -19.62 2.45 9.33
C VAL A 136 -20.71 2.40 8.28
N ASN A 137 -21.22 1.21 7.98
CA ASN A 137 -22.41 1.08 7.13
C ASN A 137 -23.72 1.07 7.96
N ALA A 138 -24.87 1.20 7.30
CA ALA A 138 -26.17 1.23 7.97
C ALA A 138 -26.54 -0.07 8.71
N ALA A 139 -25.78 -1.16 8.53
CA ALA A 139 -25.92 -2.41 9.26
C ALA A 139 -24.91 -2.57 10.43
N GLY A 140 -24.01 -1.61 10.63
CA GLY A 140 -22.96 -1.65 11.65
C GLY A 140 -21.67 -2.35 11.24
N THR A 141 -21.48 -2.70 9.95
CA THR A 141 -20.17 -3.18 9.46
C THR A 141 -19.13 -2.07 9.56
N LEU A 142 -17.96 -2.40 10.10
CA LEU A 142 -16.81 -1.51 10.24
C LEU A 142 -15.77 -1.80 9.15
N ILE A 143 -15.15 -0.74 8.62
CA ILE A 143 -13.93 -0.81 7.81
C ILE A 143 -12.97 0.27 8.27
N ASP A 144 -11.68 -0.02 8.29
CA ASP A 144 -10.64 0.96 8.50
C ASP A 144 -9.43 0.75 7.58
N GLY A 145 -8.54 1.71 7.60
CA GLY A 145 -7.31 1.67 6.84
C GLY A 145 -6.51 2.96 6.95
N VAL A 146 -5.36 2.98 6.28
CA VAL A 146 -4.46 4.14 6.25
C VAL A 146 -4.55 4.85 4.91
N LEU A 147 -4.42 6.18 4.94
CA LEU A 147 -4.25 7.02 3.75
C LEU A 147 -2.78 7.43 3.63
N PHE A 148 -2.24 7.39 2.43
CA PHE A 148 -0.86 7.80 2.16
C PHE A 148 -0.73 8.33 0.74
N ASN A 149 0.40 8.99 0.45
CA ASN A 149 0.67 9.55 -0.87
C ASN A 149 -0.47 10.45 -1.40
N ASP A 150 -1.21 11.12 -0.51
CA ASP A 150 -2.39 11.97 -0.74
C ASP A 150 -3.63 11.22 -1.25
N THR A 151 -3.48 10.25 -2.17
CA THR A 151 -4.62 9.58 -2.81
C THR A 151 -4.61 8.06 -2.73
N TYR A 152 -3.62 7.46 -2.07
CA TYR A 152 -3.55 6.01 -1.91
C TYR A 152 -4.10 5.61 -0.54
N ASP A 153 -4.62 4.40 -0.47
CA ASP A 153 -5.13 3.78 0.72
C ASP A 153 -4.64 2.33 0.85
N ASP A 154 -4.60 1.83 2.09
CA ASP A 154 -4.30 0.45 2.44
C ASP A 154 -5.24 0.03 3.59
N ASP A 155 -6.13 -0.90 3.28
CA ASP A 155 -7.17 -1.46 4.15
C ASP A 155 -6.69 -2.70 4.93
N SER A 156 -5.41 -3.07 4.83
CA SER A 156 -4.84 -4.19 5.58
C SER A 156 -4.52 -3.84 7.04
N TRP A 157 -4.50 -2.55 7.38
CA TRP A 157 -4.36 -2.09 8.76
C TRP A 157 -5.68 -2.29 9.51
N ASP A 158 -5.62 -3.02 10.62
CA ASP A 158 -6.79 -3.30 11.48
C ASP A 158 -6.61 -2.58 12.84
N ALA A 159 -7.40 -1.53 13.05
CA ALA A 159 -7.43 -0.75 14.27
C ALA A 159 -8.43 -1.29 15.30
N VAL A 160 -8.15 -1.11 16.59
CA VAL A 160 -9.13 -1.42 17.65
C VAL A 160 -9.99 -0.18 17.95
N TRP A 161 -11.15 -0.08 17.31
CA TRP A 161 -12.13 1.00 17.47
C TRP A 161 -13.56 0.44 17.52
N GLU A 162 -14.53 1.27 17.90
CA GLU A 162 -15.92 0.86 18.07
C GLU A 162 -16.82 1.75 17.20
N GLY A 163 -17.82 1.16 16.55
CA GLY A 163 -18.81 1.88 15.77
C GLY A 163 -20.16 1.18 15.82
N GLU A 164 -21.23 1.94 15.97
CA GLU A 164 -22.60 1.44 16.05
C GLU A 164 -23.51 2.23 15.11
N ALA A 165 -24.51 1.56 14.53
CA ALA A 165 -25.48 2.18 13.64
C ALA A 165 -26.91 1.80 14.02
N ALA A 166 -27.83 2.76 13.90
CA ALA A 166 -29.25 2.53 14.15
C ALA A 166 -30.12 3.14 13.03
N ILE A 167 -31.14 2.42 12.59
CA ILE A 167 -32.13 2.90 11.62
C ILE A 167 -33.38 3.32 12.38
N ASP A 168 -33.98 4.45 12.00
CA ASP A 168 -35.23 4.94 12.58
C ASP A 168 -36.15 5.59 11.53
N ASP A 169 -37.28 6.15 11.98
CA ASP A 169 -38.32 6.73 11.12
C ASP A 169 -37.86 7.96 10.31
N LEU A 170 -36.67 8.52 10.58
CA LEU A 170 -36.14 9.69 9.88
C LEU A 170 -34.94 9.35 8.98
N GLY A 171 -34.42 8.13 9.05
CA GLY A 171 -33.23 7.70 8.32
C GLY A 171 -32.38 6.74 9.16
N TRP A 172 -31.10 7.07 9.32
CA TRP A 172 -30.21 6.30 10.19
C TRP A 172 -29.13 7.16 10.85
N THR A 173 -28.48 6.59 11.85
CA THR A 173 -27.44 7.22 12.65
C THR A 173 -26.23 6.31 12.76
N ALA A 174 -25.06 6.93 12.89
CA ALA A 174 -23.82 6.26 13.20
C ALA A 174 -23.13 6.96 14.38
N GLU A 175 -22.62 6.18 15.32
CA GLU A 175 -21.73 6.63 16.39
C GLU A 175 -20.40 5.90 16.28
N MET A 176 -19.30 6.64 16.31
CA MET A 176 -17.96 6.09 16.21
C MET A 176 -17.14 6.55 17.41
N ARG A 177 -16.40 5.62 18.02
CA ARG A 177 -15.41 5.89 19.06
C ARG A 177 -14.04 5.44 18.56
N ILE A 178 -13.16 6.40 18.31
CA ILE A 178 -11.81 6.20 17.77
C ILE A 178 -10.80 6.53 18.86
N PRO A 179 -10.17 5.54 19.51
CA PRO A 179 -9.20 5.79 20.56
C PRO A 179 -7.94 6.50 20.03
N PHE A 180 -7.43 7.49 20.77
CA PHE A 180 -6.19 8.18 20.43
C PHE A 180 -4.97 7.25 20.46
N SER A 181 -5.05 6.08 21.09
CA SER A 181 -4.02 5.05 21.02
C SER A 181 -3.89 4.40 19.64
N GLN A 182 -4.96 4.43 18.82
CA GLN A 182 -4.93 3.92 17.44
C GLN A 182 -4.39 4.96 16.44
N LEU A 183 -4.42 6.25 16.81
CA LEU A 183 -4.02 7.36 15.95
C LEU A 183 -2.62 7.85 16.30
N LYS A 184 -1.77 8.00 15.29
CA LYS A 184 -0.44 8.60 15.46
C LYS A 184 -0.51 10.09 15.14
N PHE A 185 -0.13 10.95 16.09
CA PHE A 185 -0.14 12.40 15.93
C PHE A 185 0.90 13.11 16.78
N ASN A 186 1.37 14.26 16.31
CA ASN A 186 2.32 15.09 17.05
C ASN A 186 1.61 15.90 18.14
N LYS A 187 2.21 15.98 19.33
CA LYS A 187 1.72 16.89 20.38
C LYS A 187 1.97 18.33 19.96
N SER A 188 0.92 19.12 19.86
CA SER A 188 0.96 20.56 19.56
C SER A 188 0.03 21.32 20.52
N ASN A 189 0.29 22.61 20.72
CA ASN A 189 -0.52 23.46 21.60
C ASN A 189 -1.88 23.84 20.99
N LEU A 190 -2.08 23.60 19.68
CA LEU A 190 -3.29 23.95 18.94
C LEU A 190 -3.82 22.78 18.09
N ASN A 191 -3.38 21.54 18.36
CA ASN A 191 -3.61 20.31 17.57
C ASN A 191 -4.67 20.47 16.46
N VAL A 192 -4.23 20.93 15.28
CA VAL A 192 -5.10 21.03 14.10
C VAL A 192 -4.91 19.74 13.33
N TRP A 193 -6.00 19.04 13.05
CA TRP A 193 -6.00 17.85 12.20
C TRP A 193 -6.74 18.14 10.89
N GLY A 194 -6.49 17.34 9.86
CA GLY A 194 -7.35 17.35 8.67
C GLY A 194 -8.56 16.42 8.89
N ILE A 195 -9.73 16.80 8.40
CA ILE A 195 -10.91 15.94 8.36
C ILE A 195 -11.67 16.04 7.05
N ASN A 196 -12.23 14.91 6.61
CA ASN A 196 -13.25 14.87 5.57
C ASN A 196 -14.32 13.81 5.91
N TYR A 197 -15.52 14.01 5.39
CA TYR A 197 -16.63 13.06 5.51
C TYR A 197 -17.10 12.65 4.13
N ARG A 198 -17.58 11.42 4.04
CA ARG A 198 -18.32 10.93 2.88
C ARG A 198 -19.56 10.19 3.37
N ARG A 199 -20.72 10.54 2.83
CA ARG A 199 -21.92 9.71 2.88
C ARG A 199 -22.12 9.07 1.51
N SER A 200 -22.41 7.77 1.49
CA SER A 200 -22.87 7.08 0.29
C SER A 200 -24.31 6.61 0.47
N ILE A 201 -25.15 6.86 -0.53
CA ILE A 201 -26.55 6.47 -0.56
C ILE A 201 -26.74 5.51 -1.72
N ALA A 202 -26.70 4.21 -1.41
CA ALA A 202 -26.55 3.17 -2.42
C ALA A 202 -27.71 3.17 -3.43
N ARG A 203 -28.96 3.28 -2.96
CA ARG A 203 -30.15 3.29 -3.82
C ARG A 203 -30.20 4.45 -4.84
N LYS A 204 -29.47 5.54 -4.57
CA LYS A 204 -29.41 6.74 -5.44
C LYS A 204 -28.12 6.85 -6.24
N ASN A 205 -27.14 5.96 -5.99
CA ASN A 205 -25.76 6.11 -6.46
C ASN A 205 -25.23 7.52 -6.19
N GLU A 206 -25.48 8.01 -4.97
CA GLU A 206 -25.17 9.37 -4.55
C GLU A 206 -24.03 9.36 -3.52
N ASN A 207 -23.07 10.25 -3.71
CA ASN A 207 -21.95 10.43 -2.80
C ASN A 207 -21.84 11.91 -2.42
N ASP A 208 -21.95 12.19 -1.13
CA ASP A 208 -21.89 13.52 -0.57
C ASP A 208 -20.67 13.69 0.31
N TYR A 209 -19.99 14.82 0.21
CA TYR A 209 -18.74 15.08 0.94
C TYR A 209 -18.82 16.36 1.78
N LEU A 210 -18.11 16.38 2.91
CA LEU A 210 -17.82 17.61 3.67
C LEU A 210 -16.99 18.56 2.80
N VAL A 211 -15.87 18.05 2.31
CA VAL A 211 -15.04 18.70 1.33
C VAL A 211 -15.25 18.02 -0.01
N PHE A 212 -15.91 18.73 -0.90
CA PHE A 212 -16.08 18.31 -2.29
C PHE A 212 -14.79 18.58 -3.09
N ILE A 213 -14.37 17.56 -3.83
CA ILE A 213 -13.21 17.60 -4.74
C ILE A 213 -13.75 17.34 -6.15
N PRO A 214 -13.58 18.30 -7.09
CA PRO A 214 -14.02 18.09 -8.46
C PRO A 214 -13.37 16.86 -9.10
N LYS A 215 -14.08 16.18 -10.02
CA LYS A 215 -13.56 15.02 -10.76
C LYS A 215 -12.31 15.35 -11.57
N THR A 216 -12.15 16.61 -11.97
CA THR A 216 -11.00 17.11 -12.72
C THR A 216 -9.81 17.54 -11.84
N GLU A 217 -9.98 17.48 -10.52
CA GLU A 217 -8.97 17.83 -9.53
C GLU A 217 -8.34 16.58 -8.90
N ASN A 218 -7.09 16.71 -8.46
CA ASN A 218 -6.38 15.65 -7.77
C ASN A 218 -6.11 15.96 -6.31
N GLY A 219 -5.76 14.90 -5.59
CA GLY A 219 -5.54 14.93 -4.16
C GLY A 219 -6.80 14.51 -3.42
N PHE A 220 -6.63 14.03 -2.20
CA PHE A 220 -7.73 13.66 -1.32
C PHE A 220 -7.47 14.20 0.08
N VAL A 221 -6.42 13.68 0.73
CA VAL A 221 -6.00 14.14 2.06
C VAL A 221 -5.61 15.63 2.04
N SER A 222 -5.01 16.10 0.96
CA SER A 222 -4.56 17.48 0.82
C SER A 222 -5.68 18.51 0.85
N HIS A 223 -6.92 18.09 0.58
CA HIS A 223 -8.09 18.96 0.59
C HIS A 223 -8.84 18.96 1.92
N PHE A 224 -8.49 18.10 2.86
CA PHE A 224 -9.20 17.96 4.13
C PHE A 224 -9.34 19.31 4.86
N ALA A 225 -10.55 19.54 5.40
CA ALA A 225 -10.87 20.72 6.20
C ALA A 225 -10.14 20.67 7.55
N ASP A 226 -10.02 21.81 8.22
CA ASP A 226 -9.32 21.88 9.50
C ASP A 226 -10.24 21.46 10.65
N LEU A 227 -9.84 20.43 11.38
CA LEU A 227 -10.41 20.01 12.64
C LEU A 227 -9.67 20.69 13.80
N VAL A 228 -10.39 21.49 14.58
CA VAL A 228 -9.87 22.28 15.71
C VAL A 228 -10.57 21.93 17.02
N GLY A 229 -10.04 22.43 18.14
CA GLY A 229 -10.61 22.19 19.48
C GLY A 229 -10.04 20.96 20.18
N LEU A 230 -8.91 20.43 19.71
CA LEU A 230 -8.20 19.28 20.29
C LEU A 230 -7.02 19.72 21.19
N ASP A 231 -7.12 20.89 21.82
CA ASP A 231 -5.98 21.55 22.47
C ASP A 231 -5.35 20.75 23.63
N ASP A 232 -6.15 19.88 24.28
CA ASP A 232 -5.74 19.13 25.48
C ASP A 232 -5.31 17.67 25.20
N ILE A 233 -5.39 17.18 23.96
CA ILE A 233 -5.07 15.77 23.67
C ILE A 233 -3.56 15.54 23.71
N SER A 234 -3.15 14.37 24.19
CA SER A 234 -1.76 13.95 24.21
C SER A 234 -1.59 12.60 23.51
N PRO A 235 -0.55 12.42 22.68
CA PRO A 235 -0.28 11.13 22.08
C PRO A 235 0.01 10.11 23.18
N SER A 236 -0.62 8.94 23.06
CA SER A 236 -0.47 7.87 24.03
C SER A 236 0.93 7.25 23.90
N THR A 237 1.74 7.35 24.95
CA THR A 237 3.01 6.61 25.07
C THR A 237 2.73 5.28 25.78
N GLN A 238 1.98 4.41 25.12
CA GLN A 238 1.71 3.08 25.62
C GLN A 238 2.89 2.14 25.33
N ILE A 239 3.26 1.38 26.36
CA ILE A 239 4.16 0.24 26.26
C ILE A 239 3.29 -0.98 26.51
N GLU A 240 3.19 -1.84 25.51
CA GLU A 240 2.42 -3.06 25.55
C GLU A 240 3.38 -4.24 25.42
N LEU A 241 3.19 -5.23 26.28
CA LEU A 241 4.01 -6.43 26.31
C LEU A 241 3.09 -7.65 26.24
N TYR A 242 3.31 -8.47 25.22
CA TYR A 242 2.48 -9.63 24.89
C TYR A 242 3.30 -10.91 25.00
N PRO A 243 3.44 -11.51 26.20
CA PRO A 243 4.00 -12.85 26.33
C PRO A 243 2.96 -13.88 25.88
N TYR A 244 3.39 -14.89 25.14
CA TYR A 244 2.52 -15.98 24.73
C TYR A 244 3.24 -17.33 24.72
N VAL A 245 2.44 -18.38 24.79
CA VAL A 245 2.85 -19.78 24.66
C VAL A 245 1.97 -20.43 23.61
N THR A 246 2.57 -21.22 22.74
CA THR A 246 1.90 -21.87 21.61
C THR A 246 2.15 -23.38 21.67
N GLY A 247 1.24 -24.14 21.11
CA GLY A 247 1.35 -25.58 21.01
C GLY A 247 0.64 -26.04 19.76
N LYS A 248 1.42 -26.54 18.79
CA LYS A 248 0.88 -27.10 17.55
C LYS A 248 0.87 -28.62 17.68
N ALA A 249 -0.30 -29.23 17.52
CA ALA A 249 -0.45 -30.68 17.46
C ALA A 249 -0.95 -31.07 16.07
N GLU A 250 -0.16 -31.84 15.33
CA GLU A 250 -0.50 -32.32 13.99
C GLU A 250 -0.71 -33.83 14.03
N TYR A 251 -1.78 -34.28 13.40
CA TYR A 251 -2.06 -35.70 13.18
C TYR A 251 -2.04 -35.95 11.68
N ILE A 252 -0.88 -36.37 11.19
CA ILE A 252 -0.63 -36.58 9.76
C ILE A 252 -0.65 -38.08 9.51
N LYS A 253 -1.17 -38.52 8.36
CA LYS A 253 -1.04 -39.93 7.99
C LYS A 253 0.42 -40.17 7.57
N SER A 254 1.17 -40.89 8.40
CA SER A 254 2.53 -41.30 8.09
C SER A 254 2.57 -42.37 6.99
N GLU A 255 3.62 -42.37 6.18
CA GLU A 255 3.92 -43.45 5.25
C GLU A 255 4.55 -44.64 5.98
N ASP A 256 4.23 -45.86 5.56
CA ASP A 256 4.77 -47.07 6.17
C ASP A 256 6.31 -47.09 6.01
N GLY A 257 7.03 -46.93 7.14
CA GLY A 257 8.49 -46.95 7.20
C GLY A 257 9.17 -45.59 7.41
N ASP A 258 8.43 -44.47 7.44
CA ASP A 258 8.97 -43.16 7.76
C ASP A 258 9.46 -43.10 9.23
N PRO A 259 10.77 -42.90 9.48
CA PRO A 259 11.32 -42.85 10.84
C PRO A 259 11.04 -41.53 11.57
N PHE A 260 10.60 -40.49 10.87
CA PHE A 260 10.44 -39.13 11.40
C PHE A 260 9.01 -38.78 11.80
N ASN A 261 8.04 -39.49 11.25
CA ASN A 261 6.62 -39.23 11.47
C ASN A 261 5.93 -40.51 11.95
N ASP A 262 5.49 -40.56 13.20
CA ASP A 262 4.71 -41.68 13.75
C ASP A 262 3.20 -41.44 13.67
N GLY A 263 2.79 -40.38 12.96
CA GLY A 263 1.41 -39.94 12.81
C GLY A 263 0.97 -38.90 13.84
N SER A 264 1.85 -38.48 14.74
CA SER A 264 1.61 -37.38 15.67
C SER A 264 2.84 -36.49 15.84
N ASN A 265 2.68 -35.18 15.70
CA ASN A 265 3.74 -34.22 15.98
C ASN A 265 3.25 -33.16 16.97
N TYR A 266 4.08 -32.81 17.95
CA TYR A 266 3.78 -31.75 18.92
C TYR A 266 4.93 -30.76 19.01
N ILE A 267 4.63 -29.50 18.70
CA ILE A 267 5.61 -28.41 18.66
C ILE A 267 5.19 -27.35 19.69
N PRO A 268 5.84 -27.29 20.87
CA PRO A 268 5.64 -26.22 21.82
C PRO A 268 6.44 -24.97 21.40
N GLY A 269 5.88 -23.80 21.67
CA GLY A 269 6.51 -22.51 21.44
C GLY A 269 6.24 -21.54 22.57
N ALA A 270 7.10 -20.53 22.69
CA ALA A 270 6.89 -19.38 23.54
C ALA A 270 7.55 -18.17 22.88
N GLY A 271 6.91 -17.02 23.02
CA GLY A 271 7.38 -15.77 22.41
C GLY A 271 6.97 -14.56 23.23
N LEU A 272 7.48 -13.42 22.81
CA LEU A 272 7.26 -12.14 23.46
C LEU A 272 7.23 -11.03 22.43
N ASP A 273 6.11 -10.32 22.34
CA ASP A 273 6.01 -9.11 21.53
C ASP A 273 5.96 -7.86 22.39
N LEU A 274 6.52 -6.78 21.86
CA LEU A 274 6.61 -5.46 22.46
C LEU A 274 6.08 -4.44 21.46
N LYS A 275 5.21 -3.55 21.90
CA LYS A 275 4.83 -2.34 21.17
C LYS A 275 5.05 -1.13 22.05
N MET A 276 5.80 -0.16 21.56
CA MET A 276 6.17 1.03 22.34
C MET A 276 6.21 2.27 21.45
N GLY A 277 5.44 3.29 21.82
CA GLY A 277 5.59 4.63 21.26
C GLY A 277 6.93 5.26 21.66
N ILE A 278 7.68 5.81 20.69
CA ILE A 278 8.91 6.57 20.91
C ILE A 278 8.68 8.02 20.49
N GLY A 279 8.66 8.93 21.45
CA GLY A 279 8.30 10.33 21.20
C GLY A 279 6.84 10.46 20.77
N SER A 280 6.54 11.43 19.90
CA SER A 280 5.17 11.65 19.40
C SER A 280 4.89 11.05 18.02
N GLY A 281 5.88 10.44 17.37
CA GLY A 281 5.74 10.11 15.95
C GLY A 281 6.28 8.75 15.52
N LEU A 282 6.98 8.01 16.38
CA LEU A 282 7.56 6.71 16.05
C LEU A 282 6.97 5.59 16.92
N ILE A 283 6.88 4.39 16.35
CA ILE A 283 6.50 3.17 17.06
C ILE A 283 7.59 2.13 16.88
N LEU A 284 8.07 1.60 18.02
CA LEU A 284 8.92 0.44 18.09
C LEU A 284 8.04 -0.80 18.31
N ASN A 285 8.06 -1.70 17.33
CA ASN A 285 7.55 -3.06 17.46
C ASN A 285 8.74 -4.00 17.62
N GLY A 286 8.75 -4.82 18.66
CA GLY A 286 9.76 -5.84 18.90
C GLY A 286 9.11 -7.21 19.04
N THR A 287 9.78 -8.25 18.58
CA THR A 287 9.34 -9.63 18.77
C THR A 287 10.53 -10.54 19.04
N ILE A 288 10.34 -11.52 19.92
CA ILE A 288 11.27 -12.60 20.21
C ILE A 288 10.54 -13.90 19.94
N ASN A 289 11.09 -14.73 19.05
CA ASN A 289 10.50 -15.99 18.60
C ASN A 289 9.00 -15.84 18.18
N PRO A 290 8.70 -15.00 17.17
CA PRO A 290 7.33 -14.76 16.70
C PRO A 290 6.61 -16.05 16.30
N ASP A 291 5.35 -16.22 16.71
CA ASP A 291 4.45 -17.20 16.10
C ASP A 291 3.72 -16.59 14.90
N PHE A 292 4.23 -16.89 13.70
CA PHE A 292 3.57 -16.56 12.45
C PHE A 292 2.75 -17.74 11.88
N GLY A 293 2.52 -18.80 12.65
CA GLY A 293 1.71 -19.94 12.24
C GLY A 293 0.20 -19.70 12.28
N GLN A 294 -0.25 -18.57 12.85
CA GLN A 294 -1.67 -18.21 12.98
C GLN A 294 -2.21 -17.39 11.79
N VAL A 295 -1.36 -16.97 10.86
CA VAL A 295 -1.81 -16.26 9.65
C VAL A 295 -2.38 -17.22 8.62
N GLU A 296 -3.35 -16.71 7.86
CA GLU A 296 -4.03 -17.44 6.80
C GLU A 296 -3.01 -18.08 5.83
N ILE A 297 -3.22 -19.35 5.49
CA ILE A 297 -2.38 -20.08 4.55
C ILE A 297 -2.59 -19.48 3.16
N ASP A 298 -1.49 -19.26 2.43
CA ASP A 298 -1.59 -18.77 1.06
C ASP A 298 -2.42 -19.72 0.18
N PRO A 299 -3.20 -19.18 -0.77
CA PRO A 299 -3.92 -20.03 -1.70
C PRO A 299 -2.92 -20.86 -2.50
N ALA A 300 -3.23 -22.14 -2.72
CA ALA A 300 -2.46 -22.99 -3.61
C ALA A 300 -2.60 -22.46 -5.05
N VAL A 301 -1.57 -21.76 -5.54
CA VAL A 301 -1.50 -21.26 -6.91
C VAL A 301 -0.62 -22.21 -7.73
N ILE A 302 -1.19 -22.81 -8.78
CA ILE A 302 -0.40 -23.54 -9.77
C ILE A 302 0.29 -22.49 -10.65
N ASN A 303 1.56 -22.22 -10.35
CA ASN A 303 2.39 -21.35 -11.16
C ASN A 303 3.13 -22.17 -12.23
N LEU A 304 2.88 -21.86 -13.49
CA LEU A 304 3.51 -22.48 -14.66
C LEU A 304 4.66 -21.62 -15.23
N SER A 305 4.95 -20.48 -14.62
CA SER A 305 6.06 -19.60 -14.99
C SER A 305 7.36 -20.03 -14.31
N ASP A 306 8.46 -19.60 -14.91
CA ASP A 306 9.83 -19.64 -14.39
C ASP A 306 10.16 -18.52 -13.37
N VAL A 307 9.17 -17.69 -13.04
CA VAL A 307 9.26 -16.65 -12.00
C VAL A 307 8.38 -17.04 -10.83
N GLU A 308 8.85 -16.77 -9.62
CA GLU A 308 8.09 -17.02 -8.40
C GLU A 308 6.77 -16.22 -8.33
N THR A 309 5.82 -16.69 -7.54
CA THR A 309 4.54 -16.00 -7.30
C THR A 309 4.70 -14.99 -6.16
N PHE A 310 4.22 -13.77 -6.38
CA PHE A 310 4.14 -12.75 -5.33
C PHE A 310 2.92 -13.01 -4.43
N PHE A 311 3.10 -12.98 -3.12
CA PHE A 311 2.03 -13.12 -2.13
C PHE A 311 1.95 -11.87 -1.24
N PRO A 312 0.77 -11.32 -0.95
CA PRO A 312 0.63 -10.18 -0.04
C PRO A 312 1.08 -10.55 1.38
N GLU A 313 1.71 -9.64 2.11
CA GLU A 313 2.03 -9.87 3.52
C GLU A 313 0.76 -9.98 4.37
N LYS A 314 0.74 -10.93 5.32
CA LYS A 314 -0.41 -11.17 6.21
C LYS A 314 -0.07 -11.03 7.69
N ARG A 315 1.23 -11.03 8.04
CA ARG A 315 1.69 -10.99 9.42
C ARG A 315 1.57 -9.56 9.98
N PRO A 316 0.85 -9.34 11.09
CA PRO A 316 0.64 -8.00 11.65
C PRO A 316 1.95 -7.23 11.93
N PHE A 317 2.99 -7.94 12.37
CA PHE A 317 4.32 -7.35 12.58
C PHE A 317 4.90 -6.70 11.32
N PHE A 318 4.58 -7.17 10.12
CA PHE A 318 5.10 -6.58 8.87
C PHE A 318 4.12 -5.61 8.21
N ILE A 319 2.81 -5.82 8.39
CA ILE A 319 1.75 -4.93 7.87
C ILE A 319 1.81 -3.52 8.50
N GLU A 320 1.97 -3.41 9.82
CA GLU A 320 1.80 -2.09 10.46
C GLU A 320 2.84 -1.06 9.95
N GLY A 321 2.41 -0.03 9.21
CA GLY A 321 3.33 0.96 8.64
C GLY A 321 4.20 0.40 7.50
N SER A 322 3.74 -0.64 6.81
CA SER A 322 4.31 -1.17 5.56
C SER A 322 4.52 -0.08 4.52
N SER A 323 3.56 0.83 4.36
CA SER A 323 3.56 1.95 3.40
C SER A 323 4.75 2.89 3.53
N ILE A 324 5.45 2.92 4.68
CA ILE A 324 6.70 3.66 4.83
C ILE A 324 7.82 3.07 3.96
N PHE A 325 7.80 1.76 3.73
CA PHE A 325 8.79 1.04 2.92
C PHE A 325 8.47 1.05 1.42
N ASP A 326 7.33 1.62 1.01
CA ASP A 326 7.02 1.84 -0.40
C ASP A 326 8.08 2.72 -1.05
N PHE A 327 8.55 2.28 -2.21
CA PHE A 327 9.67 2.88 -2.91
C PHE A 327 9.29 3.22 -4.35
N GLY A 328 9.59 4.46 -4.76
CA GLY A 328 9.41 4.87 -6.16
C GLY A 328 7.98 5.21 -6.58
N ARG A 329 7.02 5.24 -5.63
CA ARG A 329 5.60 5.57 -5.88
C ARG A 329 5.15 6.95 -5.38
N GLY A 330 6.08 7.81 -4.98
CA GLY A 330 5.75 9.13 -4.44
C GLY A 330 5.29 10.14 -5.49
N GLY A 331 4.22 10.87 -5.19
CA GLY A 331 3.80 12.11 -5.86
C GLY A 331 3.01 11.94 -7.16
N ALA A 332 3.34 10.95 -7.99
CA ALA A 332 2.50 10.60 -9.13
C ALA A 332 1.39 9.64 -8.69
N GLN A 333 0.18 9.83 -9.24
CA GLN A 333 -0.99 9.01 -8.89
C GLN A 333 -1.06 7.74 -9.72
N ASN A 334 -0.65 7.80 -10.98
CA ASN A 334 -0.76 6.70 -11.93
C ASN A 334 0.58 6.31 -12.53
N TYR A 335 0.89 5.01 -12.50
CA TYR A 335 2.12 4.43 -13.02
C TYR A 335 1.79 3.36 -14.07
N TRP A 336 1.79 3.73 -15.34
CA TRP A 336 1.57 2.75 -16.42
C TRP A 336 2.81 1.88 -16.61
N GLY A 337 2.60 0.57 -16.72
CA GLY A 337 3.67 -0.43 -16.78
C GLY A 337 4.06 -0.86 -18.20
N PHE A 338 3.09 -1.17 -19.06
CA PHE A 338 3.29 -1.79 -20.39
C PHE A 338 4.39 -2.87 -20.38
N ASN A 339 4.12 -3.96 -19.66
CA ASN A 339 5.09 -5.03 -19.44
C ASN A 339 6.36 -4.52 -18.72
N TRP A 340 6.20 -3.71 -17.69
CA TRP A 340 7.28 -3.35 -16.77
C TRP A 340 7.10 -4.13 -15.48
N GLY A 341 7.94 -5.14 -15.25
CA GLY A 341 8.03 -5.81 -13.96
C GLY A 341 8.78 -4.92 -12.99
N ASN A 342 8.07 -4.09 -12.25
CA ASN A 342 8.68 -3.16 -11.30
C ASN A 342 9.46 -3.94 -10.23
N PRO A 343 10.77 -3.70 -10.05
CA PRO A 343 11.49 -4.35 -8.96
C PRO A 343 11.03 -3.80 -7.61
N ASP A 344 10.71 -4.70 -6.70
CA ASP A 344 10.45 -4.35 -5.31
C ASP A 344 11.73 -4.53 -4.50
N PHE A 345 12.19 -3.47 -3.86
CA PHE A 345 13.44 -3.50 -3.09
C PHE A 345 13.26 -4.16 -1.73
N PHE A 346 12.02 -4.24 -1.24
CA PHE A 346 11.67 -4.89 0.02
C PHE A 346 10.41 -5.74 -0.12
N TYR A 347 10.54 -7.02 0.22
CA TYR A 347 9.48 -8.01 0.27
C TYR A 347 9.60 -8.76 1.61
N SER A 348 8.77 -8.39 2.57
CA SER A 348 8.87 -8.86 3.96
C SER A 348 8.76 -10.37 4.13
N ARG A 349 8.08 -11.05 3.20
CA ARG A 349 7.97 -12.52 3.16
C ARG A 349 9.30 -13.24 2.97
N ARG A 350 10.38 -12.55 2.56
CA ARG A 350 11.73 -13.14 2.59
C ARG A 350 12.21 -13.47 4.00
N ILE A 351 11.73 -12.75 5.02
CA ILE A 351 12.13 -12.93 6.41
C ILE A 351 11.23 -13.99 7.05
N GLY A 352 11.82 -15.12 7.45
CA GLY A 352 11.10 -16.23 8.10
C GLY A 352 10.30 -17.10 7.13
N ARG A 353 10.67 -17.13 5.84
CA ARG A 353 10.11 -18.04 4.83
C ARG A 353 10.51 -19.50 5.07
N ASP A 354 9.94 -20.40 4.29
CA ASP A 354 10.35 -21.80 4.24
C ASP A 354 11.84 -21.96 3.88
N PRO A 355 12.56 -22.91 4.50
CA PRO A 355 13.94 -23.19 4.18
C PRO A 355 14.12 -23.48 2.68
N GLN A 356 15.13 -22.86 2.06
CA GLN A 356 15.39 -23.05 0.62
C GLN A 356 16.53 -24.00 0.32
N GLY A 357 17.37 -24.29 1.31
CA GLY A 357 18.56 -25.11 1.11
C GLY A 357 18.21 -26.58 0.96
N SER A 358 18.96 -27.28 0.12
CA SER A 358 18.76 -28.72 -0.08
C SER A 358 19.25 -29.53 1.12
N ALA A 359 18.77 -30.75 1.28
CA ALA A 359 19.36 -31.77 2.13
C ALA A 359 20.05 -32.82 1.24
N PRO A 360 20.99 -33.62 1.76
CA PRO A 360 21.53 -34.77 1.05
C PRO A 360 20.44 -35.73 0.57
N ASP A 361 20.67 -36.39 -0.57
CA ASP A 361 19.80 -37.47 -1.04
C ASP A 361 19.72 -38.58 0.01
N ALA A 362 18.50 -38.95 0.40
CA ALA A 362 18.21 -39.91 1.46
C ALA A 362 16.88 -40.63 1.19
N ASP A 363 16.64 -41.75 1.89
CA ASP A 363 15.38 -42.50 1.76
C ASP A 363 14.20 -41.69 2.30
N TYR A 364 14.43 -40.95 3.40
CA TYR A 364 13.46 -40.04 4.01
C TYR A 364 14.16 -38.74 4.42
N THR A 365 13.47 -37.62 4.23
CA THR A 365 13.92 -36.29 4.66
C THR A 365 12.77 -35.51 5.24
N ASP A 366 12.97 -34.98 6.45
CA ASP A 366 12.03 -34.15 7.18
C ASP A 366 12.55 -32.70 7.23
N TYR A 367 11.88 -31.83 6.48
CA TYR A 367 12.19 -30.39 6.42
C TYR A 367 11.37 -29.60 7.44
N PRO A 368 11.96 -28.58 8.08
CA PRO A 368 11.21 -27.61 8.85
C PRO A 368 10.20 -26.86 7.96
N THR A 369 9.00 -26.61 8.47
CA THR A 369 7.91 -25.94 7.74
C THR A 369 8.04 -24.40 7.71
N GLY A 370 9.24 -23.87 7.96
CA GLY A 370 9.46 -22.43 8.14
C GLY A 370 10.78 -22.12 8.83
N THR A 371 11.39 -20.99 8.49
CA THR A 371 12.59 -20.48 9.16
C THR A 371 12.20 -19.65 10.38
N HIS A 372 12.65 -20.07 11.57
CA HIS A 372 12.32 -19.35 12.80
C HIS A 372 13.08 -18.02 12.88
N ILE A 373 12.37 -16.96 13.22
CA ILE A 373 12.97 -15.67 13.56
C ILE A 373 13.37 -15.72 15.04
N ILE A 374 14.65 -15.51 15.34
CA ILE A 374 15.13 -15.44 16.73
C ILE A 374 14.55 -14.20 17.40
N GLY A 375 14.59 -13.08 16.69
CA GLY A 375 13.94 -11.85 17.07
C GLY A 375 14.01 -10.81 15.98
N ALA A 376 13.07 -9.87 16.02
CA ALA A 376 13.02 -8.75 15.10
C ALA A 376 12.61 -7.47 15.83
N ALA A 377 13.09 -6.34 15.32
CA ALA A 377 12.70 -5.00 15.75
C ALA A 377 12.35 -4.17 14.53
N LYS A 378 11.22 -3.48 14.59
CA LYS A 378 10.74 -2.55 13.58
C LYS A 378 10.47 -1.20 14.22
N LEU A 379 11.09 -0.15 13.71
CA LEU A 379 10.83 1.23 14.13
C LEU A 379 10.27 2.00 12.94
N THR A 380 9.03 2.46 13.03
CA THR A 380 8.33 3.13 11.94
C THR A 380 7.58 4.36 12.41
N GLY A 381 7.49 5.38 11.55
CA GLY A 381 6.61 6.52 11.73
C GLY A 381 7.19 7.82 11.18
N LYS A 382 6.76 8.94 11.75
CA LYS A 382 7.15 10.28 11.33
C LYS A 382 8.01 10.99 12.37
N ILE A 383 9.03 11.68 11.88
CA ILE A 383 9.90 12.54 12.70
C ILE A 383 9.59 14.00 12.34
N GLY A 384 8.90 14.70 13.24
CA GLY A 384 8.30 16.00 12.92
C GLY A 384 7.20 15.87 11.86
N ASN A 385 7.10 16.85 10.96
CA ASN A 385 6.03 16.91 9.95
C ASN A 385 6.52 16.60 8.52
N SER A 386 7.79 16.23 8.33
CA SER A 386 8.37 16.12 6.97
C SER A 386 9.24 14.89 6.75
N TRP A 387 9.56 14.12 7.78
CA TRP A 387 10.37 12.90 7.62
C TRP A 387 9.53 11.66 7.91
N ASN A 388 9.45 10.78 6.92
CA ASN A 388 9.03 9.39 7.08
C ASN A 388 10.28 8.55 7.34
N PHE A 389 10.25 7.75 8.41
CA PHE A 389 11.36 6.87 8.77
C PHE A 389 10.85 5.47 9.10
N GLY A 390 11.54 4.46 8.57
CA GLY A 390 11.25 3.06 8.81
C GLY A 390 12.53 2.24 8.87
N THR A 391 12.65 1.34 9.83
CA THR A 391 13.69 0.31 9.81
C THR A 391 13.16 -1.00 10.35
N ILE A 392 13.61 -2.12 9.76
CA ILE A 392 13.38 -3.48 10.23
C ILE A 392 14.74 -4.14 10.40
N GLN A 393 14.94 -4.78 11.53
CA GLN A 393 16.16 -5.50 11.91
C GLN A 393 15.74 -6.87 12.39
N SER A 394 16.15 -7.94 11.71
CA SER A 394 15.74 -9.31 12.02
C SER A 394 16.93 -10.26 11.99
N LEU A 395 16.91 -11.26 12.88
CA LEU A 395 17.84 -12.37 12.89
C LEU A 395 17.05 -13.68 12.80
N THR A 396 17.32 -14.48 11.79
CA THR A 396 16.73 -15.81 11.63
C THR A 396 17.67 -16.89 12.11
N LYS A 397 17.09 -18.00 12.58
CA LYS A 397 17.80 -19.15 13.11
C LYS A 397 18.33 -20.02 11.97
N ARG A 398 19.39 -20.77 12.27
CA ARG A 398 19.80 -21.92 11.45
C ARG A 398 18.75 -23.01 11.53
N GLU A 399 18.32 -23.49 10.38
CA GLU A 399 17.40 -24.61 10.28
C GLU A 399 18.08 -25.86 9.76
N TYR A 400 17.62 -27.00 10.26
CA TYR A 400 18.19 -28.30 9.96
C TYR A 400 17.09 -29.25 9.51
N ALA A 401 17.26 -29.87 8.36
CA ALA A 401 16.46 -31.03 7.97
C ALA A 401 17.05 -32.29 8.62
N ARG A 402 16.17 -33.20 9.03
CA ARG A 402 16.57 -34.56 9.43
C ARG A 402 16.51 -35.44 8.20
N TRP A 403 17.48 -36.32 8.01
CA TRP A 403 17.48 -37.26 6.89
C TRP A 403 17.93 -38.64 7.34
N HIS A 404 17.39 -39.66 6.70
CA HIS A 404 17.64 -41.06 7.02
C HIS A 404 18.01 -41.82 5.75
N MET A 405 19.18 -42.45 5.75
CA MET A 405 19.65 -43.30 4.65
C MET A 405 20.34 -44.53 5.21
N ASP A 406 20.03 -45.71 4.67
CA ASP A 406 20.69 -46.99 5.03
C ASP A 406 20.70 -47.29 6.56
N GLY A 407 19.67 -46.85 7.29
CA GLY A 407 19.56 -47.05 8.74
C GLY A 407 20.32 -46.02 9.60
N ILE A 408 20.89 -44.98 8.99
CA ILE A 408 21.59 -43.89 9.67
C ILE A 408 20.72 -42.62 9.60
N GLU A 409 20.38 -42.08 10.78
CA GLU A 409 19.76 -40.77 10.91
C GLU A 409 20.84 -39.68 11.12
N SER A 410 20.71 -38.57 10.41
CA SER A 410 21.57 -37.40 10.58
C SER A 410 20.80 -36.10 10.32
N ARG A 411 21.49 -34.97 10.42
CA ARG A 411 20.95 -33.63 10.15
C ARG A 411 21.82 -32.90 9.15
N ALA A 412 21.17 -32.13 8.28
CA ALA A 412 21.83 -31.24 7.34
C ALA A 412 21.27 -29.82 7.51
N GLU A 413 22.15 -28.82 7.46
CA GLU A 413 21.74 -27.43 7.48
C GLU A 413 20.98 -27.07 6.19
N VAL A 414 19.75 -26.57 6.30
CA VAL A 414 18.90 -26.22 5.15
C VAL A 414 18.56 -24.73 5.09
N GLU A 415 18.78 -23.99 6.18
CA GLU A 415 18.77 -22.53 6.14
C GLU A 415 19.90 -22.01 7.06
N PRO A 416 20.77 -21.11 6.58
CA PRO A 416 21.84 -20.55 7.40
C PRO A 416 21.32 -19.54 8.43
N LEU A 417 22.17 -19.18 9.39
CA LEU A 417 21.93 -18.02 10.25
C LEU A 417 21.94 -16.79 9.34
N ALA A 418 20.86 -16.03 9.32
CA ALA A 418 20.78 -14.85 8.48
C ALA A 418 20.35 -13.61 9.26
N TYR A 419 21.00 -12.50 8.98
CA TYR A 419 20.59 -11.17 9.41
C TYR A 419 19.98 -10.42 8.24
N TYR A 420 18.83 -9.79 8.50
CA TYR A 420 18.10 -8.97 7.55
C TYR A 420 17.92 -7.56 8.11
N GLY A 421 18.43 -6.57 7.39
CA GLY A 421 18.31 -5.16 7.73
C GLY A 421 17.63 -4.38 6.61
N VAL A 422 16.65 -3.55 6.96
CA VAL A 422 15.98 -2.62 6.05
C VAL A 422 15.98 -1.25 6.69
N VAL A 423 16.34 -0.22 5.93
CA VAL A 423 16.30 1.17 6.37
C VAL A 423 15.69 2.03 5.28
N ARG A 424 14.74 2.86 5.65
CA ARG A 424 14.01 3.77 4.78
C ARG A 424 13.92 5.13 5.47
N ALA A 425 14.35 6.17 4.76
CA ALA A 425 14.14 7.55 5.15
C ALA A 425 13.67 8.34 3.94
N GLN A 426 12.63 9.15 4.12
CA GLN A 426 12.06 9.97 3.07
C GLN A 426 11.69 11.32 3.65
N LYS A 427 12.12 12.38 2.98
CA LYS A 427 11.85 13.76 3.36
C LYS A 427 10.94 14.41 2.35
N GLU A 428 9.92 15.08 2.84
CA GLU A 428 9.02 15.91 2.07
C GLU A 428 9.34 17.38 2.26
N PHE A 429 9.17 18.16 1.21
CA PHE A 429 9.47 19.59 1.18
C PHE A 429 8.28 20.35 0.60
N ASN A 430 8.18 21.63 0.97
CA ASN A 430 7.22 22.57 0.40
C ASN A 430 5.78 22.03 0.43
N GLU A 431 5.33 21.56 1.60
CA GLU A 431 3.96 21.02 1.79
C GLU A 431 3.65 19.84 0.85
N GLY A 432 4.59 18.88 0.77
CA GLY A 432 4.46 17.68 -0.04
C GLY A 432 4.68 17.87 -1.56
N ASN A 433 4.95 19.10 -2.01
CA ASN A 433 5.24 19.39 -3.42
C ASN A 433 6.47 18.66 -3.96
N GLN A 434 7.40 18.33 -3.07
CA GLN A 434 8.61 17.61 -3.40
C GLN A 434 8.87 16.55 -2.35
N GLY A 435 9.48 15.46 -2.78
CA GLY A 435 9.96 14.44 -1.86
C GLY A 435 11.23 13.79 -2.38
N LEU A 436 12.09 13.40 -1.45
CA LEU A 436 13.31 12.67 -1.73
C LEU A 436 13.47 11.61 -0.65
N GLY A 437 13.75 10.38 -1.05
CA GLY A 437 13.95 9.28 -0.14
C GLY A 437 15.10 8.37 -0.55
N VAL A 438 15.54 7.60 0.44
CA VAL A 438 16.50 6.51 0.31
C VAL A 438 15.92 5.25 0.93
N LEU A 439 16.13 4.11 0.30
CA LEU A 439 15.84 2.79 0.85
C LEU A 439 17.09 1.92 0.73
N SER A 440 17.41 1.16 1.77
CA SER A 440 18.53 0.22 1.77
C SER A 440 18.08 -1.11 2.36
N THR A 441 18.46 -2.21 1.73
CA THR A 441 18.28 -3.57 2.24
C THR A 441 19.62 -4.30 2.31
N LEU A 442 19.81 -5.06 3.38
CA LEU A 442 21.02 -5.82 3.65
C LEU A 442 20.66 -7.21 4.17
N ALA A 443 21.07 -8.24 3.45
CA ALA A 443 21.03 -9.62 3.91
C ALA A 443 22.46 -10.12 4.12
N LEU A 444 22.75 -10.69 5.29
CA LEU A 444 24.04 -11.31 5.63
C LEU A 444 23.80 -12.74 6.11
N ARG A 445 24.56 -13.70 5.58
CA ARG A 445 24.43 -15.11 5.95
C ARG A 445 25.76 -15.65 6.48
N ASP A 446 25.67 -16.46 7.52
CA ASP A 446 26.80 -17.21 8.08
C ASP A 446 26.54 -18.69 7.81
N PHE A 447 27.51 -19.43 7.25
CA PHE A 447 27.33 -20.82 6.81
C PHE A 447 28.13 -21.78 7.69
N LYS A 448 27.59 -22.98 7.98
CA LYS A 448 28.39 -24.08 8.54
C LYS A 448 28.72 -25.15 7.51
N GLU A 449 27.83 -25.36 6.55
CA GLU A 449 28.02 -26.31 5.46
C GLU A 449 28.41 -25.60 4.16
N GLN A 450 29.46 -26.10 3.50
CA GLN A 450 29.93 -25.56 2.22
C GLN A 450 28.88 -25.66 1.11
N ARG A 451 27.99 -26.65 1.17
CA ARG A 451 26.91 -26.82 0.19
C ARG A 451 26.00 -25.59 0.11
N LEU A 452 25.64 -25.01 1.26
CA LEU A 452 24.81 -23.81 1.30
C LEU A 452 25.53 -22.57 0.73
N GLU A 453 26.86 -22.54 0.69
CA GLU A 453 27.60 -21.46 0.03
C GLU A 453 27.39 -21.44 -1.49
N ASN A 454 27.03 -22.58 -2.09
CA ASN A 454 26.65 -22.68 -3.51
C ASN A 454 25.18 -22.24 -3.74
N GLU A 455 24.31 -22.48 -2.76
CA GLU A 455 22.86 -22.28 -2.91
C GLU A 455 22.41 -20.85 -2.55
N PHE A 456 23.13 -20.19 -1.64
CA PHE A 456 22.78 -18.86 -1.14
C PHE A 456 23.86 -17.82 -1.39
N ASN A 457 23.44 -16.58 -1.61
CA ASN A 457 24.35 -15.45 -1.55
C ASN A 457 24.85 -15.26 -0.11
N LYS A 458 26.15 -15.05 0.07
CA LYS A 458 26.76 -14.71 1.36
C LYS A 458 26.31 -13.35 1.87
N SER A 459 26.18 -12.38 0.97
CA SER A 459 25.63 -11.08 1.29
C SER A 459 24.89 -10.50 0.10
N SER A 460 23.81 -9.77 0.36
CA SER A 460 23.12 -8.94 -0.63
C SER A 460 22.89 -7.55 -0.06
N LEU A 461 23.26 -6.53 -0.81
CA LEU A 461 23.03 -5.12 -0.50
C LEU A 461 22.28 -4.50 -1.67
N SER A 462 21.17 -3.84 -1.39
CA SER A 462 20.49 -3.00 -2.38
C SER A 462 20.25 -1.61 -1.81
N VAL A 463 20.47 -0.58 -2.62
CA VAL A 463 20.28 0.82 -2.23
C VAL A 463 19.53 1.53 -3.34
N GLY A 464 18.43 2.19 -3.00
CA GLY A 464 17.59 2.95 -3.91
C GLY A 464 17.44 4.41 -3.46
N LEU A 465 17.35 5.32 -4.42
CA LEU A 465 16.94 6.70 -4.27
C LEU A 465 15.64 6.91 -5.04
N ASP A 466 14.66 7.55 -4.45
CA ASP A 466 13.39 7.90 -5.09
C ASP A 466 12.96 9.33 -4.77
N GLY A 467 12.10 9.89 -5.60
CA GLY A 467 11.56 11.22 -5.34
C GLY A 467 10.59 11.72 -6.39
N TRP A 468 10.02 12.88 -6.09
CA TRP A 468 9.12 13.60 -6.98
C TRP A 468 9.27 15.11 -6.83
N THR A 469 8.85 15.82 -7.85
CA THR A 469 8.59 17.25 -7.82
C THR A 469 7.36 17.57 -8.65
N PHE A 470 6.39 18.24 -8.05
CA PHE A 470 5.34 18.90 -8.82
C PHE A 470 5.93 20.10 -9.55
N LEU A 471 5.49 20.33 -10.78
CA LEU A 471 5.95 21.40 -11.66
C LEU A 471 4.88 22.50 -11.73
N GLY A 472 5.29 23.73 -11.43
CA GLY A 472 4.39 24.88 -11.35
C GLY A 472 3.60 24.94 -10.04
N SER A 473 3.01 26.10 -9.75
CA SER A 473 2.22 26.33 -8.52
C SER A 473 0.89 25.57 -8.52
N SER A 474 0.36 25.21 -9.68
CA SER A 474 -0.92 24.52 -9.84
C SER A 474 -0.86 23.00 -9.66
N ARG A 475 0.33 22.44 -9.35
CA ARG A 475 0.57 20.99 -9.21
C ARG A 475 0.08 20.14 -10.40
N THR A 476 -0.02 20.74 -11.58
CA THR A 476 -0.64 20.09 -12.76
C THR A 476 0.20 18.97 -13.35
N TRP A 477 1.52 19.15 -13.32
CA TRP A 477 2.48 18.18 -13.79
C TRP A 477 3.33 17.68 -12.63
N VAL A 478 3.74 16.41 -12.68
CA VAL A 478 4.69 15.83 -11.74
C VAL A 478 5.80 15.14 -12.52
N PHE A 479 7.04 15.37 -12.10
CA PHE A 479 8.15 14.51 -12.45
C PHE A 479 8.46 13.64 -11.23
N ALA A 480 8.45 12.33 -11.38
CA ALA A 480 8.78 11.39 -10.31
C ALA A 480 9.69 10.29 -10.84
N GLY A 481 10.40 9.61 -9.95
CA GLY A 481 11.20 8.48 -10.36
C GLY A 481 12.06 7.94 -9.25
N TRP A 482 12.75 6.87 -9.59
CA TRP A 482 13.67 6.19 -8.71
C TRP A 482 14.82 5.59 -9.50
N ALA A 483 15.95 5.41 -8.82
CA ALA A 483 17.10 4.69 -9.30
C ALA A 483 17.70 3.89 -8.16
N GLY A 484 18.21 2.70 -8.44
CA GLY A 484 18.83 1.86 -7.43
C GLY A 484 19.98 1.02 -7.96
N MET A 485 20.75 0.52 -7.02
CA MET A 485 21.89 -0.37 -7.22
C MET A 485 21.68 -1.60 -6.36
N SER A 486 22.08 -2.76 -6.87
CA SER A 486 22.27 -3.97 -6.08
C SER A 486 23.69 -4.50 -6.18
N ASN A 487 24.15 -5.14 -5.11
CA ASN A 487 25.42 -5.86 -5.04
C ASN A 487 25.21 -7.15 -4.25
N ILE A 488 25.33 -8.29 -4.92
CA ILE A 488 25.35 -9.60 -4.27
C ILE A 488 26.78 -10.16 -4.25
N LYS A 489 27.09 -10.99 -3.25
CA LYS A 489 28.35 -11.71 -3.12
C LYS A 489 28.10 -13.16 -2.74
N GLY A 490 28.93 -14.05 -3.27
CA GLY A 490 28.84 -15.49 -3.08
C GLY A 490 30.11 -16.16 -3.61
N ASN A 491 30.14 -17.49 -3.61
CA ASN A 491 31.20 -18.21 -4.28
C ASN A 491 30.94 -18.27 -5.80
N THR A 492 31.90 -18.79 -6.55
CA THR A 492 31.82 -18.84 -8.02
C THR A 492 30.64 -19.65 -8.52
N GLN A 493 30.32 -20.79 -7.86
CA GLN A 493 29.18 -21.61 -8.26
C GLN A 493 27.87 -20.85 -8.08
N ARG A 494 27.67 -20.20 -6.92
CA ARG A 494 26.46 -19.42 -6.67
C ARG A 494 26.27 -18.31 -7.70
N LEU A 495 27.34 -17.61 -8.07
CA LEU A 495 27.25 -16.52 -9.04
C LEU A 495 27.04 -17.02 -10.48
N ILE A 496 27.49 -18.22 -10.82
CA ILE A 496 27.10 -18.88 -12.07
C ILE A 496 25.60 -19.14 -12.05
N ASP A 497 25.08 -19.74 -10.97
CA ASP A 497 23.65 -20.05 -10.85
C ASP A 497 22.76 -18.78 -10.93
N VAL A 498 23.19 -17.66 -10.32
CA VAL A 498 22.48 -16.38 -10.45
C VAL A 498 22.50 -15.89 -11.90
N GLN A 499 23.66 -15.87 -12.56
CA GLN A 499 23.78 -15.42 -13.95
C GLN A 499 22.94 -16.27 -14.91
N GLU A 500 22.81 -17.57 -14.63
CA GLU A 500 22.06 -18.52 -15.47
C GLU A 500 20.57 -18.61 -15.14
N SER A 501 20.15 -18.06 -14.00
CA SER A 501 18.74 -18.09 -13.57
C SER A 501 17.80 -17.37 -14.54
N SER A 502 16.50 -17.64 -14.41
CA SER A 502 15.46 -17.13 -15.31
C SER A 502 15.31 -15.61 -15.30
N GLN A 503 15.74 -14.95 -14.23
CA GLN A 503 15.72 -13.49 -14.14
C GLN A 503 16.84 -12.85 -14.97
N HIS A 504 17.93 -13.58 -15.25
CA HIS A 504 19.18 -13.06 -15.79
C HIS A 504 19.54 -13.60 -17.18
N TYR A 505 19.49 -14.92 -17.38
CA TYR A 505 19.73 -15.60 -18.66
C TYR A 505 21.01 -15.13 -19.42
N PHE A 506 22.16 -15.06 -18.74
CA PHE A 506 23.45 -14.62 -19.35
C PHE A 506 24.03 -15.62 -20.36
N GLN A 507 23.55 -16.87 -20.32
CA GLN A 507 23.93 -17.98 -21.20
C GLN A 507 23.18 -18.00 -22.53
N ARG A 508 22.32 -17.01 -22.80
CA ARG A 508 21.56 -16.92 -24.05
C ARG A 508 22.50 -16.89 -25.27
N PRO A 509 22.33 -17.80 -26.25
CA PRO A 509 23.24 -17.89 -27.40
C PRO A 509 23.10 -16.72 -28.37
N ASP A 510 21.98 -16.00 -28.34
CA ASP A 510 21.65 -14.83 -29.15
C ASP A 510 22.02 -13.50 -28.48
N ALA A 511 22.35 -13.50 -27.19
CA ALA A 511 22.76 -12.31 -26.47
C ALA A 511 24.25 -11.98 -26.73
N ILE A 512 24.52 -10.80 -27.28
CA ILE A 512 25.89 -10.32 -27.59
C ILE A 512 26.46 -9.37 -26.52
N HIS A 513 25.62 -8.89 -25.60
CA HIS A 513 25.93 -7.88 -24.59
C HIS A 513 26.16 -8.47 -23.19
N VAL A 514 25.90 -9.76 -22.99
CA VAL A 514 26.09 -10.48 -21.72
C VAL A 514 26.71 -11.86 -21.96
N SER A 515 27.42 -12.37 -20.96
CA SER A 515 27.98 -13.72 -20.93
C SER A 515 28.22 -14.15 -19.49
N VAL A 516 28.14 -15.46 -19.19
CA VAL A 516 28.46 -16.00 -17.87
C VAL A 516 29.95 -15.80 -17.55
N ASP A 517 30.25 -15.06 -16.48
CA ASP A 517 31.58 -14.99 -15.88
C ASP A 517 31.72 -16.06 -14.81
N SER A 518 32.46 -17.13 -15.12
CA SER A 518 32.72 -18.26 -14.22
C SER A 518 33.66 -17.95 -13.05
N ASN A 519 34.33 -16.79 -13.06
CA ASN A 519 35.21 -16.36 -11.96
C ASN A 519 34.53 -15.32 -11.05
N ALA A 520 33.29 -14.91 -11.36
CA ALA A 520 32.58 -13.92 -10.59
C ALA A 520 32.33 -14.42 -9.15
N THR A 521 32.68 -13.58 -8.17
CA THR A 521 32.33 -13.78 -6.75
C THR A 521 31.38 -12.69 -6.23
N SER A 522 30.95 -11.81 -7.14
CA SER A 522 29.99 -10.76 -6.89
C SER A 522 29.32 -10.32 -8.19
N LEU A 523 28.10 -9.82 -8.11
CA LEU A 523 27.36 -9.27 -9.23
C LEU A 523 26.75 -7.92 -8.79
N THR A 524 26.95 -6.89 -9.61
CA THR A 524 26.43 -5.54 -9.35
C THR A 524 25.56 -5.10 -10.52
N GLY A 525 24.37 -4.59 -10.23
CA GLY A 525 23.47 -4.07 -11.25
C GLY A 525 22.78 -2.79 -10.82
N PHE A 526 22.12 -2.18 -11.80
CA PHE A 526 21.42 -0.91 -11.66
C PHE A 526 20.02 -1.02 -12.26
N SER A 527 19.08 -0.28 -11.68
CA SER A 527 17.74 -0.13 -12.25
C SER A 527 17.22 1.26 -11.97
N GLY A 528 16.24 1.69 -12.76
CA GLY A 528 15.58 2.97 -12.53
C GLY A 528 14.34 3.13 -13.39
N ARG A 529 13.43 4.00 -12.94
CA ARG A 529 12.27 4.42 -13.71
C ARG A 529 11.95 5.88 -13.41
N PHE A 530 11.68 6.64 -14.46
CA PHE A 530 11.35 8.05 -14.41
C PHE A 530 10.04 8.26 -15.15
N VAL A 531 9.15 9.04 -14.54
CA VAL A 531 7.82 9.33 -15.07
C VAL A 531 7.60 10.84 -15.13
N LEU A 532 6.89 11.26 -16.17
CA LEU A 532 6.36 12.61 -16.29
C LEU A 532 4.88 12.50 -16.60
N ASN A 533 4.06 12.98 -15.67
CA ASN A 533 2.61 12.90 -15.78
C ASN A 533 1.97 14.29 -15.73
N LYS A 534 0.95 14.51 -16.56
CA LYS A 534 -0.05 15.56 -16.37
C LYS A 534 -1.23 14.92 -15.67
N GLN A 535 -1.54 15.43 -14.48
CA GLN A 535 -2.48 14.76 -13.59
C GLN A 535 -3.76 15.57 -13.42
N LYS A 536 -3.71 16.92 -13.50
CA LYS A 536 -4.86 17.80 -13.24
C LYS A 536 -5.57 18.25 -14.51
N GLY A 537 -6.89 18.40 -14.42
CA GLY A 537 -7.80 18.78 -15.52
C GLY A 537 -8.14 17.60 -16.43
N ASN A 538 -9.09 17.80 -17.34
CA ASN A 538 -9.64 16.74 -18.19
C ASN A 538 -8.63 16.05 -19.13
N LEU A 539 -7.53 16.70 -19.49
CA LEU A 539 -6.47 16.08 -20.30
C LEU A 539 -5.42 15.45 -19.37
N PHE A 540 -5.24 14.14 -19.41
CA PHE A 540 -4.13 13.48 -18.74
C PHE A 540 -3.03 13.07 -19.72
N VAL A 541 -1.80 13.03 -19.22
CA VAL A 541 -0.63 12.54 -19.94
C VAL A 541 0.14 11.64 -19.01
N ASN A 542 0.57 10.48 -19.50
CA ASN A 542 1.40 9.55 -18.77
C ASN A 542 2.58 9.15 -19.65
N SER A 543 3.79 9.29 -19.12
CA SER A 543 4.99 8.88 -19.83
C SER A 543 6.01 8.33 -18.86
N ALA A 544 6.75 7.32 -19.30
CA ALA A 544 7.85 6.77 -18.52
C ALA A 544 9.01 6.34 -19.41
N ILE A 545 10.20 6.35 -18.81
CA ILE A 545 11.35 5.61 -19.27
C ILE A 545 11.95 4.87 -18.08
N GLY A 546 12.32 3.62 -18.26
CA GLY A 546 12.97 2.82 -17.23
C GLY A 546 13.94 1.82 -17.81
N PHE A 547 14.84 1.34 -16.96
CA PHE A 547 15.80 0.31 -17.30
C PHE A 547 16.05 -0.62 -16.11
N ILE A 548 16.34 -1.89 -16.39
CA ILE A 548 16.80 -2.87 -15.42
C ILE A 548 17.99 -3.58 -16.08
N THR A 549 19.21 -3.30 -15.61
CA THR A 549 20.40 -3.91 -16.21
C THR A 549 20.39 -5.43 -16.01
N PRO A 550 20.99 -6.21 -16.92
CA PRO A 550 21.05 -7.66 -16.78
C PRO A 550 21.56 -8.15 -15.43
N SER A 551 22.48 -7.43 -14.77
CA SER A 551 23.09 -7.84 -13.51
C SER A 551 22.35 -7.39 -12.24
N PHE A 552 21.18 -6.76 -12.35
CA PHE A 552 20.43 -6.25 -11.21
C PHE A 552 19.72 -7.38 -10.46
N GLU A 553 20.09 -7.63 -9.20
CA GLU A 553 19.50 -8.70 -8.38
C GLU A 553 19.13 -8.20 -6.98
N VAL A 554 17.87 -8.35 -6.55
CA VAL A 554 17.35 -7.89 -5.25
C VAL A 554 16.62 -8.97 -4.44
N ASN A 555 16.44 -10.18 -4.97
CA ASN A 555 15.54 -11.21 -4.46
C ASN A 555 15.84 -11.71 -3.04
N ASP A 556 17.04 -11.46 -2.48
CA ASP A 556 17.33 -11.83 -1.09
C ASP A 556 16.48 -11.09 -0.06
N LEU A 557 16.04 -9.87 -0.37
CA LEU A 557 15.14 -9.07 0.46
C LEU A 557 14.04 -8.36 -0.32
N GLY A 558 14.05 -8.45 -1.64
CA GLY A 558 13.08 -7.86 -2.55
C GLY A 558 12.43 -8.90 -3.46
N PHE A 559 11.88 -8.42 -4.56
CA PHE A 559 11.21 -9.21 -5.58
C PHE A 559 11.55 -8.67 -6.97
N LEU A 560 11.97 -9.57 -7.87
CA LEU A 560 12.39 -9.22 -9.22
C LEU A 560 11.84 -10.24 -10.23
N PHE A 561 11.07 -9.73 -11.20
CA PHE A 561 10.48 -10.55 -12.24
C PHE A 561 11.44 -10.87 -13.39
N ARG A 562 12.20 -9.87 -13.84
CA ARG A 562 13.13 -10.00 -14.98
C ARG A 562 14.14 -8.87 -15.03
N THR A 563 15.25 -9.11 -15.70
CA THR A 563 16.26 -8.09 -16.03
C THR A 563 16.42 -7.94 -17.54
N ASP A 564 17.41 -7.14 -17.95
CA ASP A 564 17.74 -6.89 -19.35
C ASP A 564 16.60 -6.22 -20.12
N VAL A 565 16.05 -5.16 -19.53
CA VAL A 565 14.91 -4.42 -20.10
C VAL A 565 15.17 -2.93 -20.07
N ILE A 566 14.92 -2.27 -21.20
CA ILE A 566 14.71 -0.83 -21.32
C ILE A 566 13.27 -0.64 -21.78
N ASN A 567 12.44 0.02 -20.97
CA ASN A 567 11.03 0.25 -21.25
C ASN A 567 10.76 1.73 -21.40
N MET A 568 9.92 2.10 -22.36
CA MET A 568 9.45 3.45 -22.54
C MET A 568 8.02 3.49 -23.05
N HIS A 569 7.27 4.50 -22.63
CA HIS A 569 5.95 4.76 -23.19
C HIS A 569 5.60 6.24 -23.11
N ILE A 570 4.65 6.61 -23.96
CA ILE A 570 3.95 7.89 -23.88
C ILE A 570 2.49 7.62 -24.23
N GLY A 571 1.60 8.17 -23.41
CA GLY A 571 0.20 8.19 -23.73
C GLY A 571 -0.51 9.36 -23.11
N ALA A 572 -1.73 9.54 -23.58
CA ALA A 572 -2.59 10.64 -23.20
C ALA A 572 -4.04 10.22 -23.37
N GLY A 573 -4.91 10.94 -22.70
CA GLY A 573 -6.33 10.76 -22.85
C GLY A 573 -7.10 11.94 -22.30
N TYR A 574 -8.41 11.83 -22.37
CA TYR A 574 -9.31 12.88 -21.98
C TYR A 574 -10.50 12.31 -21.20
N ASP A 575 -10.84 12.98 -20.11
CA ASP A 575 -11.98 12.69 -19.25
C ASP A 575 -13.09 13.70 -19.51
N TRP A 576 -14.22 13.24 -20.04
CA TRP A 576 -15.45 14.01 -20.17
C TRP A 576 -16.31 13.79 -18.93
N THR A 577 -16.10 14.63 -17.92
CA THR A 577 -16.75 14.51 -16.59
C THR A 577 -18.11 15.21 -16.52
N THR A 578 -18.48 16.03 -17.50
CA THR A 578 -19.79 16.70 -17.53
C THR A 578 -20.85 15.80 -18.16
N PRO A 579 -21.93 15.45 -17.43
CA PRO A 579 -22.99 14.61 -17.96
C PRO A 579 -23.68 15.21 -19.19
N THR A 580 -24.04 14.34 -20.13
CA THR A 580 -24.80 14.68 -21.34
C THR A 580 -26.13 13.93 -21.38
N GLY A 581 -26.88 14.06 -22.48
CA GLY A 581 -28.07 13.22 -22.69
C GLY A 581 -27.77 11.75 -23.01
N PHE A 582 -26.49 11.35 -23.07
CA PHE A 582 -26.05 10.01 -23.48
C PHE A 582 -25.21 9.31 -22.40
N TYR A 583 -24.30 10.04 -21.76
CA TYR A 583 -23.38 9.51 -20.75
C TYR A 583 -23.29 10.41 -19.52
N ARG A 584 -22.88 9.84 -18.40
CA ARG A 584 -22.54 10.54 -17.15
C ARG A 584 -21.08 10.93 -17.16
N GLU A 585 -20.22 9.98 -17.50
CA GLU A 585 -18.79 10.15 -17.64
C GLU A 585 -18.29 9.33 -18.83
N LEU A 586 -17.25 9.82 -19.49
CA LEU A 586 -16.55 9.09 -20.54
C LEU A 586 -15.06 9.40 -20.39
N THR A 587 -14.24 8.37 -20.38
CA THR A 587 -12.79 8.50 -20.47
C THR A 587 -12.31 7.80 -21.73
N LEU A 588 -11.43 8.45 -22.49
CA LEU A 588 -10.72 7.80 -23.60
C LEU A 588 -9.23 8.05 -23.48
N GLY A 589 -8.43 6.99 -23.62
CA GLY A 589 -6.98 7.09 -23.59
C GLY A 589 -6.29 6.20 -24.62
N ALA A 590 -5.05 6.57 -24.95
CA ALA A 590 -4.18 5.76 -25.78
C ALA A 590 -2.71 5.95 -25.40
N ALA A 591 -1.90 4.92 -25.63
CA ALA A 591 -0.48 4.91 -25.35
C ALA A 591 0.31 4.16 -26.41
N LEU A 592 1.47 4.71 -26.79
CA LEU A 592 2.50 4.01 -27.52
C LEU A 592 3.55 3.54 -26.52
N PHE A 593 3.93 2.27 -26.60
CA PHE A 593 4.95 1.69 -25.73
C PHE A 593 5.96 0.87 -26.53
N ARG A 594 7.17 0.75 -25.98
CA ARG A 594 8.23 -0.08 -26.52
C ARG A 594 9.18 -0.56 -25.43
N ASN A 595 9.60 -1.82 -25.56
CA ASN A 595 10.61 -2.46 -24.73
C ASN A 595 11.76 -2.92 -25.61
N TYR A 596 12.96 -2.75 -25.10
CA TYR A 596 14.19 -3.27 -25.66
C TYR A 596 14.89 -4.15 -24.64
N ASP A 597 15.74 -5.05 -25.10
CA ASP A 597 16.85 -5.54 -24.27
C ASP A 597 18.07 -4.59 -24.35
N PHE A 598 19.13 -4.84 -23.59
CA PHE A 598 20.37 -4.05 -23.68
C PHE A 598 21.21 -4.37 -24.93
N GLY A 599 20.84 -5.39 -25.71
CA GLY A 599 21.37 -5.64 -27.06
C GLY A 599 20.76 -4.71 -28.11
N GLY A 600 19.64 -4.05 -27.79
CA GLY A 600 18.91 -3.15 -28.66
C GLY A 600 17.81 -3.82 -29.47
N GLU A 601 17.49 -5.09 -29.20
CA GLU A 601 16.41 -5.83 -29.85
C GLU A 601 15.05 -5.43 -29.26
N ILE A 602 14.01 -5.36 -30.09
CA ILE A 602 12.66 -4.99 -29.62
C ILE A 602 11.98 -6.23 -29.06
N THR A 603 11.78 -6.27 -27.75
CA THR A 603 11.14 -7.40 -27.07
C THR A 603 9.62 -7.24 -26.96
N TRP A 604 9.11 -6.00 -27.00
CA TRP A 604 7.68 -5.69 -26.93
C TRP A 604 7.40 -4.31 -27.54
N GLN A 605 6.31 -4.13 -28.28
CA GLN A 605 5.85 -2.81 -28.72
C GLN A 605 4.38 -2.85 -29.11
N GLY A 606 3.71 -1.70 -29.07
CA GLY A 606 2.33 -1.64 -29.50
C GLY A 606 1.66 -0.30 -29.26
N LEU A 607 0.38 -0.27 -29.63
CA LEU A 607 -0.58 0.78 -29.30
C LEU A 607 -1.57 0.17 -28.32
N PHE A 608 -1.62 0.73 -27.12
CA PHE A 608 -2.68 0.48 -26.16
C PHE A 608 -3.74 1.57 -26.32
N HIS A 609 -5.00 1.22 -26.24
CA HIS A 609 -6.10 2.16 -26.12
C HIS A 609 -7.07 1.60 -25.10
N PHE A 610 -7.76 2.50 -24.43
CA PHE A 610 -8.77 2.13 -23.45
C PHE A 610 -9.88 3.18 -23.44
N GLY A 611 -11.03 2.77 -22.95
CA GLY A 611 -12.09 3.70 -22.60
C GLY A 611 -13.03 3.13 -21.56
N ASP A 612 -13.66 4.05 -20.85
CA ASP A 612 -14.65 3.81 -19.81
C ASP A 612 -15.84 4.72 -20.11
N LEU A 613 -17.05 4.17 -20.10
CA LEU A 613 -18.27 4.90 -20.41
C LEU A 613 -19.37 4.53 -19.42
N GLU A 614 -19.76 5.48 -18.59
CA GLU A 614 -20.93 5.34 -17.72
C GLU A 614 -22.17 5.92 -18.39
N PHE A 615 -23.18 5.09 -18.64
CA PHE A 615 -24.47 5.50 -19.18
C PHE A 615 -25.35 6.16 -18.10
N LEU A 616 -26.39 6.88 -18.52
CA LEU A 616 -27.34 7.55 -17.60
C LEU A 616 -28.03 6.61 -16.60
N ASN A 617 -28.13 5.32 -16.94
CA ASN A 617 -28.72 4.27 -16.12
C ASN A 617 -27.70 3.49 -15.27
N TYR A 618 -26.46 3.98 -15.14
CA TYR A 618 -25.38 3.37 -14.36
C TYR A 618 -24.91 2.01 -14.89
N TYR A 619 -25.20 1.69 -16.16
CA TYR A 619 -24.41 0.66 -16.83
C TYR A 619 -23.08 1.26 -17.28
N GLU A 620 -22.05 0.44 -17.21
CA GLU A 620 -20.68 0.79 -17.61
C GLU A 620 -20.29 -0.04 -18.83
N ALA A 621 -19.43 0.53 -19.67
CA ALA A 621 -18.80 -0.16 -20.78
C ALA A 621 -17.31 0.20 -20.85
N ASP A 622 -16.48 -0.81 -20.59
CA ASP A 622 -15.03 -0.67 -20.51
C ASP A 622 -14.35 -1.50 -21.60
N TRP A 623 -13.26 -1.00 -22.16
CA TRP A 623 -12.49 -1.73 -23.18
C TRP A 623 -10.99 -1.40 -23.18
#